data_AF-A0AAT9HRD9-F1
#
_entry.id   AF-A0AAT9HRD9-F1
#
_cell.length_a   1.000
_cell.length_b   1.000
_cell.length_c   1.000
_cell.angle_alpha   90.00
_cell.angle_beta   90.00
_cell.angle_gamma   90.00
#
_symmetry.space_group_name_H-M   'P 1'
#
loop_
_entity.id
_entity.type
_entity.pdbx_description
1 polymer ?
#
loop_
_entity_poly.entity_id
_entity_poly.type
_entity_poly.pdbx_seq_one_letter_code
_entity_poly.pdbx_strand_id
1 'polypeptide(L)' 'MTGVTAAEAAGCRVVAVPSVGPITPAARRTVVPTLEIVDLPFLHGVMTEMR' A
#
# COMPACT_ATOMS: atom_id res chain seq x y z
N MET A 1 9.20 -7.93 5.73
CA MET A 1 7.72 -7.87 5.60
C MET A 1 7.04 -7.20 6.80
N THR A 2 7.73 -7.03 7.94
CA THR A 2 7.18 -6.54 9.22
C THR A 2 6.41 -5.22 9.15
N GLY A 3 6.82 -4.27 8.29
CA GLY A 3 6.12 -2.98 8.13
C GLY A 3 4.72 -3.12 7.53
N VAL A 4 4.58 -3.89 6.43
CA VAL A 4 3.27 -4.12 5.77
C VAL A 4 2.33 -4.86 6.70
N THR A 5 2.81 -5.91 7.37
CA THR A 5 1.98 -6.70 8.29
C THR A 5 1.54 -5.88 9.51
N ALA A 6 2.40 -4.99 10.01
CA ALA A 6 2.05 -4.11 11.13
C ALA A 6 0.98 -3.09 10.73
N ALA A 7 1.11 -2.45 9.56
CA ALA A 7 0.12 -1.50 9.07
C ALA A 7 -1.24 -2.17 8.79
N GLU A 8 -1.24 -3.39 8.26
CA GLU A 8 -2.46 -4.18 8.05
C GLU A 8 -3.15 -4.54 9.37
N ALA A 9 -2.37 -4.95 10.39
CA ALA A 9 -2.89 -5.27 11.73
C ALA A 9 -3.46 -4.03 12.44
N ALA A 10 -2.90 -2.85 12.18
CA ALA A 10 -3.42 -1.57 12.65
C ALA A 10 -4.72 -1.14 11.93
N GLY A 11 -5.16 -1.88 10.91
CA GLY A 11 -6.34 -1.53 10.12
C GLY A 11 -6.09 -0.41 9.10
N CYS A 12 -4.85 -0.03 8.86
CA CYS A 12 -4.51 0.99 7.87
C CYS A 12 -4.70 0.46 6.44
N ARG A 13 -4.89 1.39 5.49
CA ARG A 13 -4.75 1.10 4.06
C ARG A 13 -3.28 1.24 3.67
N VAL A 14 -2.74 0.22 3.01
CA VAL A 14 -1.29 0.07 2.82
C VAL A 14 -0.91 0.24 1.36
N VAL A 15 0.01 1.16 1.08
CA VAL A 15 0.71 1.24 -0.21
C VAL A 15 2.07 0.58 -0.01
N ALA A 16 2.31 -0.53 -0.70
CA ALA A 16 3.49 -1.37 -0.52
C ALA A 16 4.39 -1.36 -1.75
N VAL A 17 5.69 -1.19 -1.54
CA VAL A 17 6.71 -1.24 -2.61
C VAL A 17 7.63 -2.44 -2.39
N PRO A 18 7.77 -3.35 -3.37
CA PRO A 18 8.68 -4.48 -3.26
C PRO A 18 10.15 -4.01 -3.33
N SER A 19 10.82 -3.89 -2.18
CA SER A 19 12.26 -3.55 -2.14
C SER A 19 13.16 -4.73 -1.78
N VAL A 20 12.66 -5.73 -1.04
CA VAL A 20 13.44 -6.86 -0.51
C VAL A 20 12.93 -8.21 -1.02
N GLY A 21 11.65 -8.28 -1.42
CA GLY A 21 11.03 -9.51 -1.92
C GLY A 21 9.60 -9.25 -2.37
N PRO A 22 8.97 -10.22 -3.05
CA PRO A 22 7.63 -10.08 -3.59
C PRO A 22 6.60 -9.86 -2.46
N ILE A 23 5.64 -8.97 -2.73
CA ILE A 23 4.54 -8.65 -1.82
C ILE A 23 3.25 -9.07 -2.54
N THR A 24 2.53 -10.03 -1.98
CA THR A 24 1.26 -10.50 -2.55
C THR A 24 0.21 -9.38 -2.51
N PRO A 25 -0.75 -9.26 -3.43
CA PRO A 25 -1.88 -8.34 -3.24
C PRO A 25 -2.79 -8.78 -2.09
N ALA A 26 -3.47 -7.83 -1.42
CA ALA A 26 -4.48 -8.12 -0.39
C ALA A 26 -5.56 -7.01 -0.37
N ALA A 27 -6.73 -7.27 0.24
CA ALA A 27 -7.91 -6.41 0.12
C ALA A 27 -7.71 -4.93 0.57
N ARG A 28 -6.75 -4.65 1.46
CA ARG A 28 -6.39 -3.28 1.90
C ARG A 28 -4.97 -2.87 1.52
N ARG A 29 -4.37 -3.56 0.55
CA ARG A 29 -2.98 -3.39 0.14
C ARG A 29 -2.87 -3.14 -1.37
N THR A 30 -2.38 -1.97 -1.72
CA THR A 30 -2.01 -1.60 -3.09
C THR A 30 -0.51 -1.81 -3.26
N VAL A 31 -0.11 -2.69 -4.17
CA VAL A 31 1.31 -2.95 -4.46
C VAL A 31 1.71 -2.11 -5.68
N VAL A 32 2.72 -1.26 -5.51
CA VAL A 32 3.26 -0.42 -6.59
C VAL A 32 4.74 -0.75 -6.84
N PRO A 33 5.22 -0.65 -8.08
CA PRO A 33 6.60 -1.03 -8.42
C PRO A 33 7.66 -0.10 -7.83
N THR A 34 7.33 1.17 -7.56
CA THR A 34 8.26 2.17 -7.03
C THR A 34 7.50 3.27 -6.29
N LEU A 35 8.18 4.02 -5.41
CA LEU A 35 7.62 5.21 -4.76
C LEU A 35 7.54 6.42 -5.69
N GLU A 36 8.27 6.44 -6.81
CA GLU A 36 8.27 7.58 -7.74
C GLU A 36 6.91 7.82 -8.41
N ILE A 37 6.07 6.79 -8.48
CA ILE A 37 4.72 6.88 -9.03
C ILE A 37 3.65 7.18 -7.96
N VAL A 38 4.06 7.34 -6.70
CA VAL A 38 3.15 7.63 -5.59
C VAL A 38 3.09 9.14 -5.41
N ASP A 39 2.00 9.73 -5.90
CA ASP A 39 1.74 11.16 -5.81
C ASP A 39 0.45 11.46 -5.02
N LEU A 40 0.17 12.75 -4.83
CA LEU A 40 -1.03 13.20 -4.12
C LEU A 40 -2.32 12.72 -4.80
N PRO A 41 -2.51 12.85 -6.13
CA PRO A 41 -3.66 12.27 -6.81
C PRO A 41 -3.86 10.78 -6.54
N PHE A 42 -2.79 9.98 -6.60
CA PHE A 42 -2.82 8.56 -6.29
C PHE A 42 -3.27 8.30 -4.85
N LEU A 43 -2.67 8.99 -3.88
CA LEU A 43 -3.02 8.83 -2.46
C LEU A 43 -4.49 9.22 -2.19
N HIS A 44 -4.98 10.29 -2.83
CA HIS A 44 -6.39 10.66 -2.77
C HIS A 44 -7.29 9.56 -3.34
N GLY A 45 -6.91 8.95 -4.47
CA GLY A 45 -7.61 7.79 -5.05
C GLY A 45 -7.72 6.61 -4.08
N VAL A 46 -6.61 6.27 -3.43
CA VAL A 46 -6.55 5.20 -2.41
C VAL A 46 -7.46 5.51 -1.21
N MET A 47 -7.56 6.78 -0.81
CA MET A 47 -8.47 7.20 0.26
C MET A 47 -9.94 7.19 -0.20
N THR A 48 -10.24 7.52 -1.45
CA THR A 48 -11.63 7.53 -1.96
C THR A 48 -12.23 6.13 -2.11
N GLU A 49 -11.43 5.09 -2.31
CA GLU A 49 -11.88 3.69 -2.23
C GLU A 49 -12.33 3.27 -0.81
N MET A 50 -12.14 4.11 0.21
CA MET A 50 -12.62 3.86 1.57
C MET A 50 -14.10 4.24 1.78
N ARG A 51 -14.76 4.83 0.78
CA ARG A 51 -16.14 5.32 0.88
C ARG A 51 -17.18 4.22 0.64
#